data_AF-A0A930B3B5-F1
#
_entry.id   AF-A0A930B3B5-F1
#
_cell.length_a   1.000
_cell.length_b   1.000
_cell.length_c   1.000
_cell.angle_alpha   90.00
_cell.angle_beta   90.00
_cell.angle_gamma   90.00
#
_symmetry.space_group_name_H-M   'P 1'
#
loop_
_entity.id
_entity.type
_entity.pdbx_description
1 polymer ?
#
loop_
_entity_poly.entity_id
_entity_poly.type
_entity_poly.pdbx_seq_one_letter_code
_entity_poly.pdbx_strand_id
1 'polypeptide(L)'
;DGSYTRTILVPFTTDETLLVRAEAKIMLNQLDSAVTDLNIWTSKYVRGTVNSNPNGNTFTKAQIIAFYNNLAYSQSTPSGATQKKRLNPSFTLSAEQEPLIHYVLQCRRILTLHEGLRWQDIKRYGIEVARYQHTKEERNISTIQGVLAPTDVRRAIQLPGTAIGAGMQPNPR
;
A
#
# COMPACT_ATOMS: atom_id res chain seq x y z
N ASP A 1 -42.42 -0.66 -8.65
CA ASP A 1 -41.45 -1.53 -9.36
C ASP A 1 -40.19 -1.67 -8.50
N GLY A 2 -40.07 -2.76 -7.74
CA GLY A 2 -38.96 -2.96 -6.80
C GLY A 2 -37.66 -3.31 -7.53
N SER A 3 -36.87 -2.31 -7.91
CA SER A 3 -35.51 -2.51 -8.44
C SER A 3 -34.59 -2.96 -7.30
N TYR A 4 -34.19 -4.23 -7.30
CA TYR A 4 -33.15 -4.75 -6.42
C TYR A 4 -31.79 -4.55 -7.09
N THR A 5 -30.97 -3.62 -6.58
CA THR A 5 -29.56 -3.53 -6.96
C THR A 5 -28.81 -4.76 -6.45
N ARG A 6 -28.28 -5.57 -7.37
CA ARG A 6 -27.39 -6.68 -7.05
C ARG A 6 -25.94 -6.19 -7.11
N THR A 7 -25.17 -6.45 -6.06
CA THR A 7 -23.72 -6.19 -6.04
C THR A 7 -22.99 -7.51 -6.24
N ILE A 8 -21.98 -7.53 -7.11
CA ILE A 8 -21.12 -8.68 -7.34
C ILE A 8 -19.75 -8.38 -6.75
N LEU A 9 -19.23 -9.28 -5.92
CA LEU A 9 -17.85 -9.24 -5.47
C LEU A 9 -16.95 -9.91 -6.51
N VAL A 10 -15.93 -9.20 -6.98
CA VAL A 10 -14.92 -9.76 -7.89
C VAL A 10 -13.64 -9.99 -7.10
N PRO A 11 -13.33 -11.24 -6.69
CA PRO A 11 -12.19 -11.54 -5.83
C PRO A 11 -10.84 -11.48 -6.55
N PHE A 12 -10.83 -11.49 -7.89
CA PHE A 12 -9.61 -11.54 -8.69
C PHE A 12 -9.76 -10.68 -9.95
N THR A 13 -8.84 -9.74 -10.15
CA THR A 13 -8.86 -8.81 -11.28
C THR A 13 -7.52 -8.81 -12.00
N THR A 14 -7.57 -8.53 -13.31
CA THR A 14 -6.36 -8.40 -14.13
C THR A 14 -5.46 -7.28 -13.63
N ASP A 15 -6.04 -6.17 -13.15
CA ASP A 15 -5.28 -5.02 -12.67
C ASP A 15 -4.51 -5.34 -11.38
N GLU A 16 -5.12 -6.08 -10.44
CA GLU A 16 -4.44 -6.52 -9.22
C GLU A 16 -3.30 -7.49 -9.57
N THR A 17 -3.58 -8.44 -10.46
CA THR A 17 -2.59 -9.42 -10.96
C THR A 17 -1.41 -8.73 -11.63
N LEU A 18 -1.65 -7.68 -12.41
CA LEU A 18 -0.60 -6.91 -13.09
C LEU A 18 0.34 -6.26 -12.08
N LEU A 19 -0.18 -5.68 -10.99
CA LEU A 19 0.62 -5.07 -9.93
C LEU A 19 1.37 -6.12 -9.10
N VAL A 20 0.77 -7.28 -8.83
CA VAL A 20 1.46 -8.41 -8.19
C VAL A 20 2.61 -8.92 -9.05
N ARG A 21 2.42 -9.00 -10.37
CA ARG A 21 3.48 -9.39 -11.32
C ARG A 21 4.62 -8.37 -11.35
N ALA A 22 4.30 -7.08 -11.32
CA ALA A 22 5.31 -6.03 -11.22
C ALA A 22 6.13 -6.15 -9.91
N GLU A 23 5.46 -6.37 -8.77
CA GLU A 23 6.10 -6.59 -7.47
C GLU A 23 7.08 -7.78 -7.54
N ALA A 24 6.63 -8.92 -8.07
CA ALA A 24 7.45 -10.12 -8.22
C ALA A 24 8.67 -9.89 -9.13
N LYS A 25 8.51 -9.18 -10.25
CA LYS A 25 9.61 -8.82 -11.14
C LYS A 25 10.65 -7.93 -10.44
N ILE A 26 10.23 -7.01 -9.56
CA ILE A 26 11.16 -6.21 -8.76
C ILE A 26 11.95 -7.12 -7.82
N MET A 27 11.29 -8.08 -7.16
CA MET A 27 11.96 -9.05 -6.28
C MET A 27 12.96 -9.94 -7.03
N LEU A 28 12.67 -10.29 -8.29
CA LEU A 28 13.56 -11.03 -9.18
C LEU A 28 14.64 -10.17 -9.86
N ASN A 29 14.78 -8.90 -9.47
CA ASN A 29 15.70 -7.93 -10.06
C ASN A 29 15.48 -7.65 -11.57
N GLN A 30 14.28 -7.95 -12.08
CA GLN A 30 13.84 -7.67 -13.45
C GLN A 30 13.22 -6.26 -13.54
N LEU A 31 13.99 -5.24 -13.15
CA LEU A 31 13.46 -3.90 -12.85
C LEU A 31 12.80 -3.21 -14.06
N ASP A 32 13.41 -3.29 -15.24
CA ASP A 32 12.86 -2.64 -16.44
C ASP A 32 11.54 -3.30 -16.88
N SER A 33 11.47 -4.63 -16.81
CA SER A 33 10.24 -5.38 -17.07
C SER A 33 9.14 -5.11 -16.05
N ALA A 34 9.48 -4.76 -14.81
CA ALA A 34 8.52 -4.36 -13.79
C ALA A 34 7.96 -2.94 -14.05
N VAL A 35 8.81 -2.01 -14.45
CA VAL A 35 8.42 -0.64 -14.82
C VAL A 35 7.48 -0.67 -16.04
N THR A 36 7.69 -1.56 -17.00
CA THR A 36 6.76 -1.79 -18.10
C THR A 36 5.37 -2.18 -17.60
N ASP A 37 5.28 -3.14 -16.67
CA ASP A 37 3.99 -3.55 -16.08
C ASP A 37 3.32 -2.40 -15.31
N LEU A 38 4.11 -1.63 -14.54
CA LEU A 38 3.60 -0.47 -13.79
C LEU A 38 3.08 0.63 -14.72
N ASN A 39 3.73 0.85 -15.86
CA ASN A 39 3.29 1.83 -16.86
C ASN A 39 2.00 1.42 -17.57
N ILE A 40 1.75 0.11 -17.74
CA ILE A 40 0.45 -0.38 -18.24
C ILE A 40 -0.68 0.10 -17.31
N TRP A 41 -0.53 -0.07 -15.99
CA TRP A 41 -1.51 0.42 -15.02
C TRP A 41 -1.55 1.96 -14.99
N THR A 42 -0.40 2.61 -14.87
CA THR A 42 -0.28 4.06 -14.68
C THR A 42 -0.91 4.85 -15.83
N SER A 43 -0.66 4.43 -17.07
CA SER A 43 -1.20 5.10 -18.25
C SER A 43 -2.74 5.07 -18.31
N LYS A 44 -3.38 4.12 -17.65
CA LYS A 44 -4.85 4.00 -17.61
C LYS A 44 -5.47 4.70 -16.41
N TYR A 45 -4.82 4.62 -15.26
CA TYR A 45 -5.36 5.13 -13.99
C TYR A 45 -4.93 6.56 -13.66
N VAL A 46 -3.81 7.05 -14.21
CA VAL A 46 -3.29 8.40 -13.96
C VAL A 46 -3.38 9.23 -15.23
N ARG A 47 -4.42 10.08 -15.31
CA ARG A 47 -4.59 11.04 -16.40
C ARG A 47 -3.57 12.17 -16.25
N GLY A 48 -2.85 12.48 -17.32
CA GLY A 48 -1.77 13.47 -17.29
C GLY A 48 -2.27 14.90 -17.38
N THR A 49 -1.93 15.74 -16.39
CA THR A 49 -1.86 17.21 -16.55
C THR A 49 -0.41 17.66 -16.80
N VAL A 50 0.58 16.81 -16.49
CA VAL A 50 2.00 17.20 -16.42
C VAL A 50 2.68 17.20 -17.80
N ASN A 51 2.10 16.54 -18.81
CA ASN A 51 2.75 16.36 -20.13
C ASN A 51 1.84 16.65 -21.34
N SER A 52 0.68 17.31 -21.15
CA SER A 52 -0.33 17.52 -22.21
C SER A 52 -0.71 16.25 -23.01
N ASN A 53 -0.44 15.06 -22.47
CA ASN A 53 -0.70 13.79 -23.13
C ASN A 53 -2.06 13.26 -22.64
N PRO A 54 -3.09 13.27 -23.48
CA PRO A 54 -4.42 12.78 -23.12
C PRO A 54 -4.47 11.26 -22.88
N ASN A 55 -3.41 10.51 -23.25
CA ASN A 55 -3.37 9.05 -23.30
C ASN A 55 -2.47 8.37 -22.25
N GLY A 56 -2.20 9.04 -21.12
CA GLY A 56 -1.69 8.37 -19.93
C GLY A 56 -0.23 8.65 -19.59
N ASN A 57 0.01 8.89 -18.30
CA ASN A 57 1.36 9.08 -17.80
C ASN A 57 2.14 7.77 -17.80
N THR A 58 3.37 7.82 -18.29
CA THR A 58 4.37 6.77 -18.11
C THR A 58 5.60 7.38 -17.47
N PHE A 59 6.34 6.56 -16.72
CA PHE A 59 7.55 6.99 -16.04
C PHE A 59 8.70 6.04 -16.36
N THR A 60 9.91 6.59 -16.50
CA THR A 60 11.12 5.79 -16.59
C THR A 60 11.53 5.27 -15.21
N LYS A 61 12.30 4.18 -15.18
CA LYS A 61 12.89 3.65 -13.94
C LYS A 61 13.62 4.74 -13.14
N ALA A 62 14.44 5.54 -13.83
CA ALA A 62 15.20 6.63 -13.22
C ALA A 62 14.31 7.72 -12.62
N GLN A 63 13.19 8.07 -13.28
CA GLN A 63 12.23 9.06 -12.74
C GLN A 63 11.56 8.57 -11.45
N ILE A 64 11.15 7.30 -11.40
CA ILE A 64 10.53 6.71 -10.21
C ILE A 64 11.54 6.67 -9.05
N ILE A 65 12.76 6.19 -9.32
CA ILE A 65 13.83 6.12 -8.31
C ILE A 65 14.17 7.53 -7.79
N ALA A 66 14.37 8.50 -8.67
CA ALA A 66 14.67 9.88 -8.29
C ALA A 66 13.55 10.49 -7.45
N PHE A 67 12.28 10.29 -7.84
CA PHE A 67 11.13 10.80 -7.09
C PHE A 67 11.12 10.29 -5.65
N TYR A 68 11.21 8.98 -5.45
CA TYR A 68 11.18 8.38 -4.12
C TYR A 68 12.46 8.63 -3.32
N ASN A 69 13.62 8.77 -3.95
CA ASN A 69 14.85 9.13 -3.25
C ASN A 69 14.83 10.57 -2.73
N ASN A 70 14.20 11.48 -3.48
CA ASN A 70 14.04 12.89 -3.08
C ASN A 70 12.90 13.10 -2.06
N LEU A 71 12.05 12.10 -1.83
CA LEU A 71 11.01 12.17 -0.80
C LEU A 71 11.56 11.78 0.57
N ALA A 72 11.26 12.60 1.57
CA ALA A 72 11.46 12.23 2.97
C ALA A 72 10.58 11.03 3.35
N TYR A 73 11.12 10.14 4.17
CA TYR A 73 10.31 9.09 4.79
C TYR A 73 9.19 9.72 5.61
N SER A 74 7.99 9.16 5.46
CA SER A 74 6.82 9.57 6.20
C SER A 74 7.07 9.42 7.69
N GLN A 75 6.72 10.45 8.42
CA GLN A 75 6.74 10.47 9.87
C GLN A 75 5.31 10.35 10.39
N SER A 76 5.17 9.73 11.55
CA SER A 76 3.94 9.73 12.32
C SER A 76 3.83 11.05 13.07
N THR A 77 3.59 12.13 12.30
CA THR A 77 3.31 13.48 12.80
C THR A 77 2.22 14.11 11.92
N PRO A 78 1.48 15.13 12.42
CA PRO A 78 0.36 15.74 11.68
C PRO A 78 0.72 16.27 10.29
N SER A 79 1.95 16.75 10.11
CA SER A 79 2.45 17.35 8.86
C SER A 79 3.53 16.52 8.15
N GLY A 80 3.96 15.39 8.74
CA GLY A 80 5.06 14.56 8.22
C GLY A 80 4.61 13.41 7.31
N ALA A 81 3.34 13.34 6.93
CA ALA A 81 2.81 12.26 6.13
C ALA A 81 3.26 12.33 4.66
N THR A 82 4.04 11.36 4.22
CA THR A 82 4.44 11.19 2.81
C THR A 82 4.03 9.81 2.29
N GLN A 83 4.17 9.60 0.98
CA GLN A 83 3.92 8.29 0.37
C GLN A 83 5.06 7.30 0.57
N LYS A 84 6.29 7.77 0.83
CA LYS A 84 7.45 6.94 1.14
C LYS A 84 7.39 6.48 2.60
N LYS A 85 6.98 5.23 2.84
CA LYS A 85 6.91 4.67 4.21
C LYS A 85 8.24 4.00 4.59
N ARG A 86 8.54 3.84 5.87
CA ARG A 86 9.64 2.94 6.26
C ARG A 86 9.17 1.50 6.08
N LEU A 87 9.93 0.71 5.33
CA LEU A 87 9.65 -0.70 5.08
C LEU A 87 10.55 -1.56 5.97
N ASN A 88 9.97 -2.56 6.62
CA ASN A 88 10.69 -3.56 7.43
C ASN A 88 10.26 -4.98 7.05
N PRO A 89 10.42 -5.40 5.77
CA PRO A 89 10.13 -6.77 5.36
C PRO A 89 11.14 -7.76 5.96
N SER A 90 10.82 -9.06 5.91
CA SER A 90 11.71 -10.14 6.36
C SER A 90 12.86 -10.45 5.39
N PHE A 91 12.98 -9.69 4.30
CA PHE A 91 13.96 -9.86 3.24
C PHE A 91 14.62 -8.52 2.92
N THR A 92 15.80 -8.55 2.30
CA THR A 92 16.54 -7.33 1.96
C THR A 92 16.02 -6.73 0.65
N LEU A 93 15.84 -5.42 0.62
CA LEU A 93 15.60 -4.65 -0.59
C LEU A 93 16.88 -3.89 -0.98
N SER A 94 17.24 -3.93 -2.26
CA SER A 94 18.31 -3.08 -2.79
C SER A 94 17.88 -1.62 -2.88
N ALA A 95 18.87 -0.72 -3.01
CA ALA A 95 18.63 0.72 -3.18
C ALA A 95 17.78 1.07 -4.42
N GLU A 96 17.76 0.22 -5.44
CA GLU A 96 16.90 0.39 -6.62
C GLU A 96 15.53 -0.27 -6.44
N GLN A 97 15.44 -1.37 -5.68
CA GLN A 97 14.19 -2.08 -5.44
C GLN A 97 13.24 -1.31 -4.51
N GLU A 98 13.74 -0.72 -3.42
CA GLU A 98 12.88 -0.04 -2.44
C GLU A 98 12.05 1.10 -3.05
N PRO A 99 12.61 2.03 -3.87
CA PRO A 99 11.83 3.03 -4.58
C PRO A 99 10.75 2.46 -5.50
N LEU A 100 11.06 1.38 -6.22
CA LEU A 100 10.10 0.73 -7.12
C LEU A 100 8.99 0.02 -6.35
N ILE A 101 9.30 -0.57 -5.20
CA ILE A 101 8.31 -1.15 -4.28
C ILE A 101 7.41 -0.06 -3.71
N HIS A 102 7.93 1.11 -3.36
CA HIS A 102 7.07 2.22 -2.97
C HIS A 102 6.07 2.60 -4.06
N TYR A 103 6.52 2.60 -5.32
CA TYR A 103 5.63 2.87 -6.44
C TYR A 103 4.53 1.82 -6.59
N VAL A 104 4.89 0.53 -6.53
CA VAL A 104 3.92 -0.59 -6.50
C VAL A 104 2.90 -0.40 -5.38
N LEU A 105 3.37 -0.12 -4.15
CA LEU A 105 2.51 0.05 -2.98
C LEU A 105 1.57 1.24 -3.11
N GLN A 106 1.99 2.32 -3.79
CA GLN A 106 1.13 3.44 -4.10
C GLN A 106 0.04 3.05 -5.11
N CYS A 107 0.41 2.40 -6.23
CA CYS A 107 -0.53 1.92 -7.23
C CYS A 107 -1.56 0.96 -6.62
N ARG A 108 -1.10 -0.02 -5.83
CA ARG A 108 -1.97 -0.97 -5.12
C ARG A 108 -2.93 -0.29 -4.16
N ARG A 109 -2.47 0.74 -3.43
CA ARG A 109 -3.33 1.51 -2.51
C ARG A 109 -4.44 2.25 -3.23
N ILE A 110 -4.19 2.76 -4.44
CA ILE A 110 -5.19 3.44 -5.26
C ILE A 110 -6.17 2.41 -5.84
N LEU A 111 -5.65 1.33 -6.42
CA LEU A 111 -6.46 0.31 -7.09
C LEU A 111 -7.40 -0.41 -6.11
N THR A 112 -6.89 -0.82 -4.95
CA THR A 112 -7.58 -1.72 -4.01
C THR A 112 -8.23 -0.97 -2.84
N LEU A 113 -8.52 0.32 -3.04
CA LEU A 113 -9.12 1.15 -2.01
C LEU A 113 -10.49 0.57 -1.64
N HIS A 114 -10.70 0.33 -0.33
CA HIS A 114 -11.89 -0.33 0.23
C HIS A 114 -12.04 -1.84 -0.03
N GLU A 115 -11.05 -2.50 -0.63
CA GLU A 115 -11.07 -3.96 -0.86
C GLU A 115 -10.38 -4.77 0.25
N GLY A 116 -9.88 -4.10 1.30
CA GLY A 116 -9.26 -4.74 2.47
C GLY A 116 -7.82 -5.25 2.25
N LEU A 117 -7.29 -5.21 1.03
CA LEU A 117 -5.94 -5.71 0.70
C LEU A 117 -4.80 -4.88 1.31
N ARG A 118 -5.06 -3.63 1.69
CA ARG A 118 -4.03 -2.75 2.28
C ARG A 118 -3.39 -3.31 3.55
N TRP A 119 -4.15 -4.07 4.35
CA TRP A 119 -3.61 -4.67 5.58
C TRP A 119 -2.55 -5.72 5.28
N GLN A 120 -2.70 -6.47 4.20
CA GLN A 120 -1.73 -7.48 3.78
C GLN A 120 -0.41 -6.80 3.38
N ASP A 121 -0.46 -5.72 2.60
CA ASP A 121 0.73 -4.94 2.25
C ASP A 121 1.45 -4.36 3.47
N ILE A 122 0.68 -3.85 4.44
CA ILE A 122 1.21 -3.32 5.71
C ILE A 122 1.98 -4.39 6.49
N LYS A 123 1.46 -5.63 6.52
CA LYS A 123 2.11 -6.75 7.20
C LYS A 123 3.34 -7.25 6.46
N ARG A 124 3.24 -7.48 5.14
CA ARG A 124 4.34 -8.02 4.32
C ARG A 124 5.57 -7.11 4.34
N TYR A 125 5.36 -5.80 4.31
CA TYR A 125 6.44 -4.82 4.30
C TYR A 125 6.70 -4.14 5.65
N GLY A 126 6.12 -4.62 6.74
CA GLY A 126 6.40 -4.07 8.09
C GLY A 126 6.18 -2.56 8.19
N ILE A 127 5.10 -2.06 7.59
CA ILE A 127 4.80 -0.61 7.56
C ILE A 127 4.15 -0.20 8.88
N GLU A 128 4.66 0.85 9.53
CA GLU A 128 4.05 1.44 10.72
C GLU A 128 2.67 2.06 10.41
N VAL A 129 1.71 1.92 11.34
CA VAL A 129 0.36 2.49 11.20
C VAL A 129 0.07 3.46 12.34
N ALA A 130 0.02 4.75 12.03
CA ALA A 130 -0.43 5.77 12.96
C ALA A 130 -1.95 5.96 12.91
N ARG A 131 -2.58 6.05 14.09
CA ARG A 131 -3.99 6.42 14.25
C ARG A 131 -4.09 7.93 14.45
N TYR A 132 -4.44 8.62 13.38
CA TYR A 132 -4.78 10.04 13.41
C TYR A 132 -6.22 10.23 13.90
N GLN A 133 -6.43 11.14 14.83
CA GLN A 133 -7.73 11.58 15.31
C GLN A 133 -7.97 13.02 14.90
N HIS A 134 -9.17 13.27 14.39
CA HIS A 134 -9.70 14.59 14.12
C HIS A 134 -10.91 14.83 15.03
N THR A 135 -11.12 16.06 15.47
CA THR A 135 -12.35 16.47 16.15
C THR A 135 -13.37 16.95 15.12
N LYS A 136 -14.64 17.07 15.51
CA LYS A 136 -15.70 17.54 14.61
C LYS A 136 -15.51 19.02 14.26
N GLU A 137 -14.97 19.76 15.21
CA GLU A 137 -14.72 21.19 15.17
C GLU A 137 -13.45 21.52 14.38
N GLU A 138 -12.40 20.69 14.48
CA GLU A 138 -11.08 20.94 13.88
C GLU A 138 -10.66 19.81 12.92
N ARG A 139 -11.41 19.63 11.83
CA ARG A 139 -11.13 18.59 10.82
C ARG A 139 -9.76 18.73 10.13
N ASN A 140 -9.16 19.91 10.19
CA ASN A 140 -7.86 20.20 9.59
C ASN A 140 -6.69 19.94 10.54
N ILE A 141 -6.96 19.66 11.83
CA ILE A 141 -5.94 19.39 12.84
C ILE A 141 -6.01 17.92 13.18
N SER A 142 -4.90 17.22 12.96
CA SER A 142 -4.77 15.81 13.35
C SER A 142 -3.92 15.70 14.60
N THR A 143 -4.38 14.88 15.55
CA THR A 143 -3.58 14.44 16.70
C THR A 143 -3.32 12.95 16.57
N ILE A 144 -2.21 12.46 17.13
CA ILE A 144 -1.85 11.04 17.05
C ILE A 144 -2.25 10.38 18.35
N GLN A 145 -3.14 9.41 18.25
CA GLN A 145 -3.65 8.65 19.39
C GLN A 145 -2.81 7.42 19.70
N GLY A 146 -2.05 6.96 18.71
CA GLY A 146 -1.23 5.78 18.86
C GLY A 146 -0.57 5.38 17.55
N VAL A 147 0.47 4.59 17.69
CA VAL A 147 1.27 4.08 16.59
C VAL A 147 1.39 2.58 16.76
N LEU A 148 1.02 1.83 15.72
CA LEU A 148 1.18 0.39 15.66
C LEU A 148 2.52 0.09 14.98
N ALA A 149 3.52 -0.26 15.79
CA ALA A 149 4.87 -0.55 15.32
C ALA A 149 4.93 -1.74 14.35
N PRO A 150 5.94 -1.85 13.46
CA PRO A 150 6.07 -2.90 12.45
C PRO A 150 5.90 -4.34 12.95
N THR A 151 6.45 -4.65 14.12
CA THR A 151 6.48 -5.99 14.74
C THR A 151 5.46 -6.14 15.87
N ASP A 152 4.51 -5.21 15.99
CA ASP A 152 3.48 -5.24 17.03
C ASP A 152 2.57 -6.46 16.88
N VAL A 153 2.48 -7.26 17.95
CA VAL A 153 1.71 -8.51 18.01
C VAL A 153 0.20 -8.30 17.83
N ARG A 154 -0.31 -7.09 18.11
CA ARG A 154 -1.71 -6.71 17.87
C ARG A 154 -2.08 -6.67 16.38
N ARG A 155 -1.11 -6.85 15.46
CA ARG A 155 -1.36 -6.99 14.02
C ARG A 155 -2.03 -8.32 13.63
N ALA A 156 -2.00 -9.32 14.50
CA ALA A 156 -2.73 -10.57 14.33
C ALA A 156 -4.13 -10.46 14.95
N ILE A 157 -5.15 -10.87 14.19
CA ILE A 157 -6.48 -11.05 14.76
C ILE A 157 -6.39 -12.20 15.78
N GLN A 158 -6.99 -12.01 16.95
CA GLN A 158 -6.96 -13.03 18.00
C GLN A 158 -7.84 -14.22 17.62
N LEU A 159 -7.42 -15.42 18.01
CA LEU A 159 -8.25 -16.61 17.89
C LEU A 159 -9.60 -16.41 18.59
N PRO A 160 -10.70 -16.98 18.07
CA PRO A 160 -12.00 -16.90 18.73
C PRO A 160 -11.95 -17.41 20.18
N GLY A 161 -12.75 -16.82 21.07
CA GLY A 161 -12.78 -17.24 22.48
C GLY A 161 -13.20 -18.70 22.67
N THR A 162 -14.05 -19.23 21.78
CA THR A 162 -14.45 -20.64 21.78
C THR A 162 -13.28 -21.58 21.48
N ALA A 163 -12.40 -21.18 20.55
CA ALA A 163 -11.19 -21.90 20.21
C ALA A 163 -10.20 -21.93 21.39
N ILE A 164 -10.02 -20.79 22.06
CA ILE A 164 -9.14 -20.67 23.24
C ILE A 164 -9.73 -21.47 24.41
N GLY A 165 -11.04 -21.39 24.65
CA GLY A 165 -11.74 -22.17 25.68
C GLY A 165 -11.67 -23.68 25.45
N ALA A 166 -11.55 -24.11 24.20
CA ALA A 166 -11.29 -25.51 23.82
C ALA A 166 -9.81 -25.93 23.95
N GLY A 167 -8.93 -25.04 24.43
CA GLY A 167 -7.52 -25.33 24.73
C GLY A 167 -6.51 -24.83 23.71
N MET A 168 -6.91 -24.08 22.66
CA MET A 168 -5.93 -23.47 21.74
C MET A 168 -5.17 -22.33 22.41
N GLN A 169 -3.86 -22.29 22.19
CA GLN A 169 -3.01 -21.21 22.67
C GLN A 169 -3.36 -19.89 21.97
N PRO A 170 -3.64 -18.81 22.72
CA PRO A 170 -3.97 -17.52 22.12
C PRO A 170 -2.76 -16.93 21.38
N ASN A 171 -3.04 -16.10 20.37
CA ASN A 171 -2.01 -15.30 19.73
C ASN A 171 -1.39 -14.33 20.75
N PRO A 172 -0.05 -14.10 20.69
CA PRO A 172 0.64 -13.12 21.53
C PRO A 172 0.00 -11.72 21.42
N ARG A 173 0.04 -10.93 22.50
CA ARG A 173 -0.54 -9.57 22.58
C ARG A 173 0.35 -8.59 23.32
#